data_AF-A0A929FQ60-F1
#
_entry.id   AF-A0A929FQ60-F1
#
_cell.length_a   1.000
_cell.length_b   1.000
_cell.length_c   1.000
_cell.angle_alpha   90.00
_cell.angle_beta   90.00
_cell.angle_gamma   90.00
#
_symmetry.space_group_name_H-M   'P 1'
#
loop_
_entity.id
_entity.type
_entity.pdbx_description
1 polymer ?
#
loop_
_entity_poly.entity_id
_entity_poly.type
_entity_poly.pdbx_seq_one_letter_code
_entity_poly.pdbx_strand_id
1 'polypeptide(L)'
;MLSDSIKSTIKDAATKLTGNRKRAFMAKVTEDYFEGSARKAETVLGWYRHSVQLGLHERQTGIVCVDNYQARGRHKSETLLPNLEADVHSLVDAQAQADPFIAISPALYPH
;
A
#
# COMPACT_ATOMS: atom_id res chain seq x y z
N MET A 1 -6.09 18.33 -26.89
CA MET A 1 -5.56 18.43 -25.51
C MET A 1 -6.68 18.01 -24.56
N LEU A 2 -6.43 17.11 -23.59
CA LEU A 2 -7.46 16.73 -22.62
C LEU A 2 -7.88 17.95 -21.78
N SER A 3 -9.16 18.09 -21.47
CA SER A 3 -9.64 19.09 -20.51
C SER A 3 -9.16 18.76 -19.09
N ASP A 4 -9.06 19.77 -18.23
CA ASP A 4 -8.58 19.57 -16.86
C ASP A 4 -9.54 18.71 -16.03
N SER A 5 -10.84 18.78 -16.30
CA SER A 5 -11.84 17.89 -15.71
C SER A 5 -11.53 16.42 -16.05
N ILE A 6 -11.28 16.09 -17.32
CA ILE A 6 -10.96 14.71 -17.71
C ILE A 6 -9.62 14.27 -17.12
N LYS A 7 -8.60 15.14 -17.12
CA LYS A 7 -7.32 14.82 -16.46
C LYS A 7 -7.52 14.47 -14.99
N SER A 8 -8.34 15.25 -14.27
CA SER A 8 -8.66 15.00 -12.86
C SER A 8 -9.33 13.65 -12.67
N THR A 9 -10.36 13.34 -13.45
CA THR A 9 -11.06 12.05 -13.39
C THR A 9 -10.13 10.86 -13.68
N ILE A 10 -9.26 10.97 -14.69
CA ILE A 10 -8.29 9.92 -15.03
C ILE A 10 -7.28 9.71 -13.88
N LYS A 11 -6.79 10.81 -13.28
CA LYS A 11 -5.87 10.73 -12.14
C LYS A 11 -6.54 10.08 -10.94
N ASP A 12 -7.77 10.46 -10.62
CA ASP A 12 -8.57 9.87 -9.53
C ASP A 12 -8.83 8.37 -9.76
N ALA A 13 -9.17 7.95 -10.99
CA ALA A 13 -9.31 6.54 -11.30
C ALA A 13 -7.99 5.77 -11.08
N ALA A 14 -6.85 6.36 -11.47
CA ALA A 14 -5.55 5.73 -11.27
C ALA A 14 -5.12 5.62 -9.79
N THR A 15 -5.55 6.53 -8.90
CA THR A 15 -5.22 6.42 -7.47
C THR A 15 -5.96 5.26 -6.79
N LYS A 16 -7.14 4.90 -7.28
CA LYS A 16 -7.97 3.79 -6.78
C LYS A 16 -7.50 2.41 -7.22
N LEU A 17 -6.55 2.34 -8.16
CA LEU A 17 -5.95 1.11 -8.64
C LEU A 17 -4.56 0.90 -8.05
N THR A 18 -4.14 -0.37 -7.93
CA THR A 18 -2.81 -0.76 -7.45
C THR A 18 -2.17 -1.80 -8.37
N GLY A 19 -0.84 -1.96 -8.24
CA GLY A 19 -0.08 -3.00 -8.95
C GLY A 19 -0.28 -3.02 -10.46
N ASN A 20 -0.44 -4.23 -11.02
CA ASN A 20 -0.62 -4.44 -12.45
C ASN A 20 -1.87 -3.76 -13.02
N ARG A 21 -2.97 -3.69 -12.26
CA ARG A 21 -4.23 -3.09 -12.74
C ARG A 21 -4.04 -1.59 -12.98
N LYS A 22 -3.30 -0.93 -12.09
CA LYS A 22 -2.94 0.48 -12.25
C LYS A 22 -2.10 0.70 -13.50
N ARG A 23 -1.05 -0.13 -13.71
CA ARG A 23 -0.20 -0.03 -14.91
C ARG A 23 -0.96 -0.29 -16.19
N ALA A 24 -1.82 -1.32 -16.22
CA ALA A 24 -2.66 -1.63 -17.38
C ALA A 24 -3.61 -0.47 -17.72
N PHE A 25 -4.22 0.15 -16.70
CA PHE A 25 -5.05 1.34 -16.88
C PHE A 25 -4.24 2.51 -17.44
N MET A 26 -3.10 2.83 -16.83
CA MET A 26 -2.23 3.93 -17.26
C MET A 26 -1.76 3.72 -18.71
N ALA A 27 -1.40 2.50 -19.07
CA ALA A 27 -0.97 2.16 -20.42
C ALA A 27 -2.10 2.27 -21.44
N LYS A 28 -3.32 1.80 -21.12
CA LYS A 28 -4.49 1.98 -22.00
C LYS A 28 -4.81 3.45 -22.24
N VAL A 29 -4.83 4.27 -21.20
CA VAL A 29 -4.98 5.73 -21.33
C VAL A 29 -3.85 6.32 -22.19
N THR A 30 -2.63 5.80 -22.07
CA THR A 30 -1.49 6.27 -22.85
C THR A 30 -1.60 5.92 -24.32
N GLU A 31 -2.07 4.73 -24.66
CA GLU A 31 -2.41 4.35 -26.05
C GLU A 31 -3.48 5.29 -26.63
N ASP A 32 -4.57 5.48 -25.90
CA ASP A 32 -5.76 6.17 -26.41
C ASP A 32 -5.58 7.68 -26.57
N TYR A 33 -4.82 8.32 -25.66
CA TYR A 33 -4.74 9.79 -25.60
C TYR A 33 -3.34 10.36 -25.87
N PHE A 34 -2.30 9.51 -25.88
CA PHE A 34 -0.90 9.96 -25.95
C PHE A 34 -0.05 9.18 -26.97
N GLU A 35 -0.66 8.47 -27.92
CA GLU A 35 0.03 7.68 -28.95
C GLU A 35 1.02 6.64 -28.37
N GLY A 36 0.71 6.11 -27.18
CA GLY A 36 1.63 5.21 -26.47
C GLY A 36 2.88 5.90 -25.89
N SER A 37 2.97 7.24 -25.93
CA SER A 37 4.14 7.96 -25.42
C SER A 37 4.09 8.15 -23.91
N ALA A 38 4.88 7.36 -23.19
CA ALA A 38 5.05 7.50 -21.74
C ALA A 38 5.59 8.88 -21.32
N ARG A 39 6.37 9.55 -22.19
CA ARG A 39 6.86 10.92 -21.93
C ARG A 39 5.72 11.94 -21.99
N LYS A 40 4.81 11.83 -22.97
CA LYS A 40 3.61 12.69 -23.02
C LYS A 40 2.71 12.44 -21.79
N ALA A 41 2.50 11.19 -21.40
CA ALA A 41 1.71 10.84 -20.22
C ALA A 41 2.30 11.42 -18.91
N GLU A 42 3.61 11.38 -18.73
CA GLU A 42 4.29 12.02 -17.61
C GLU A 42 4.08 13.54 -17.62
N THR A 43 4.31 14.20 -18.77
CA THR A 43 4.13 15.65 -18.88
C THR A 43 2.70 16.10 -18.60
N VAL A 44 1.69 15.36 -19.09
CA VAL A 44 0.28 15.79 -19.00
C VAL A 44 -0.42 15.31 -17.73
N LEU A 45 -0.13 14.09 -17.27
CA LEU A 45 -0.79 13.47 -16.12
C LEU A 45 0.10 13.38 -14.87
N GLY A 46 1.40 13.64 -14.98
CA GLY A 46 2.34 13.52 -13.85
C GLY A 46 2.62 12.06 -13.46
N TRP A 47 2.37 11.12 -14.37
CA TRP A 47 2.59 9.71 -14.11
C TRP A 47 4.05 9.31 -14.28
N TYR A 48 4.53 8.45 -13.38
CA TYR A 48 5.90 7.94 -13.45
C TYR A 48 6.14 7.16 -14.75
N ARG A 49 7.07 7.66 -15.56
CA ARG A 49 7.33 7.16 -16.91
C ARG A 49 7.60 5.65 -16.98
N HIS A 50 8.42 5.12 -16.06
CA HIS A 50 8.76 3.70 -16.08
C HIS A 50 7.54 2.81 -15.80
N SER A 51 6.62 3.23 -14.92
CA SER A 51 5.37 2.48 -14.68
C SER A 51 4.47 2.45 -15.92
N VAL A 52 4.42 3.54 -16.68
CA VAL A 52 3.67 3.60 -17.94
C VAL A 52 4.32 2.72 -19.01
N GLN A 53 5.66 2.80 -19.16
CA GLN A 53 6.40 1.95 -20.11
C GLN A 53 6.24 0.47 -19.80
N LEU A 54 6.31 0.09 -18.52
CA LEU A 54 6.09 -1.29 -18.10
C LEU A 54 4.67 -1.74 -18.47
N GLY A 55 3.65 -0.93 -18.16
CA GLY A 55 2.27 -1.25 -18.52
C GLY A 55 2.06 -1.39 -20.04
N LEU A 56 2.71 -0.54 -20.85
CA LEU A 56 2.65 -0.63 -22.31
C LEU A 56 3.30 -1.93 -22.82
N HIS A 57 4.45 -2.31 -22.26
CA HIS A 57 5.11 -3.56 -22.60
C HIS A 57 4.29 -4.79 -22.18
N GLU A 58 3.71 -4.78 -20.98
CA GLU A 58 2.81 -5.83 -20.49
C GLU A 58 1.60 -6.01 -21.43
N ARG A 59 1.02 -4.90 -21.92
CA ARG A 59 -0.09 -4.94 -22.87
C ARG A 59 0.33 -5.44 -24.26
N GLN A 60 1.49 -5.02 -24.75
CA GLN A 60 2.01 -5.44 -26.06
C GLN A 60 2.35 -6.94 -26.09
N THR A 61 2.85 -7.48 -24.99
CA THR A 61 3.26 -8.88 -24.87
C THR A 61 2.15 -9.81 -24.37
N GLY A 62 1.12 -9.25 -23.71
CA GLY A 62 0.09 -10.02 -23.01
C GLY A 62 0.58 -10.65 -21.70
N ILE A 63 1.81 -10.35 -21.27
CA ILE A 63 2.44 -10.92 -20.07
C ILE A 63 2.42 -9.85 -18.98
N VAL A 64 1.84 -10.18 -17.82
CA VAL A 64 1.89 -9.30 -16.65
C VAL A 64 3.20 -9.54 -15.90
N CYS A 65 4.00 -8.49 -15.69
CA CYS A 65 5.14 -8.56 -14.78
C CYS A 65 4.63 -8.60 -13.34
N VAL A 66 4.69 -9.79 -12.76
CA VAL A 66 4.38 -10.02 -11.35
C VAL A 66 5.55 -9.48 -10.54
N ASP A 67 5.32 -8.39 -9.82
CA ASP A 67 6.30 -7.88 -8.86
C ASP A 67 6.36 -8.85 -7.68
N ASN A 68 7.56 -9.20 -7.24
CA ASN A 68 7.75 -10.14 -6.13
C ASN A 68 7.55 -9.42 -4.78
N TYR A 69 6.34 -8.90 -4.55
CA TYR A 69 5.99 -8.21 -3.30
C TYR A 69 6.19 -9.10 -2.09
N GLN A 70 6.02 -10.42 -2.20
CA GLN A 70 6.24 -11.34 -1.08
C GLN A 70 7.72 -11.48 -0.69
N ALA A 71 8.65 -11.28 -1.62
CA ALA A 71 10.07 -11.19 -1.29
C ALA A 71 10.50 -9.78 -0.84
N ARG A 72 9.62 -8.77 -0.97
CA ARG A 72 9.92 -7.39 -0.57
C ARG A 72 9.10 -7.02 0.68
N GLY A 73 9.76 -6.98 1.83
CA GLY A 73 9.17 -6.50 3.07
C GLY A 73 9.92 -7.02 4.28
N ARG A 74 9.80 -6.34 5.42
CA ARG A 74 10.24 -6.87 6.69
C ARG A 74 9.27 -8.00 7.05
N HIS A 75 9.76 -9.23 7.14
CA HIS A 75 8.96 -10.34 7.66
C HIS A 75 8.43 -9.97 9.05
N LYS A 76 7.25 -10.48 9.40
CA LYS A 76 6.68 -10.33 10.75
C LYS A 76 7.76 -10.61 11.78
N SER A 77 7.92 -9.73 12.75
CA SER A 77 8.98 -9.86 13.76
C SER A 77 8.87 -11.20 14.48
N GLU A 78 7.64 -11.70 14.68
CA GLU A 78 7.32 -13.01 15.26
C GLU A 78 7.79 -14.19 14.39
N THR A 79 7.89 -14.01 13.07
CA THR A 79 8.48 -15.02 12.17
C THR A 79 10.01 -15.01 12.21
N LEU A 80 10.62 -13.84 12.43
CA LEU A 80 12.07 -13.69 12.55
C LEU A 80 12.60 -14.01 13.95
N LEU A 81 11.76 -13.76 14.96
CA LEU A 81 12.02 -13.88 16.39
C LEU A 81 10.86 -14.70 16.99
N PRO A 82 10.89 -16.05 16.87
CA PRO A 82 9.79 -16.90 17.31
C PRO A 82 9.52 -16.81 18.82
N ASN A 83 10.52 -16.36 19.59
CA ASN A 83 10.41 -16.18 21.03
C ASN A 83 10.08 -14.74 21.44
N LEU A 84 9.81 -13.83 20.50
CA LEU A 84 9.62 -12.41 20.78
C LEU A 84 8.53 -12.16 21.84
N GLU A 85 7.45 -12.93 21.81
CA GLU A 85 6.39 -12.86 22.82
C GLU A 85 6.90 -13.24 24.21
N ALA A 86 7.57 -14.38 24.32
CA ALA A 86 8.16 -14.84 25.57
C ALA A 86 9.22 -13.87 26.10
N ASP A 87 10.04 -13.30 25.21
CA ASP A 87 11.07 -12.32 25.55
C ASP A 87 10.43 -11.03 26.08
N VAL A 88 9.36 -10.54 25.45
CA VAL A 88 8.60 -9.36 25.92
C VAL A 88 7.97 -9.63 27.29
N HIS A 89 7.33 -10.79 27.48
CA HIS A 89 6.78 -11.18 28.78
C HIS A 89 7.87 -11.26 29.85
N SER A 90 9.03 -11.86 29.54
CA SER A 90 10.13 -11.97 30.49
C SER A 90 10.67 -10.61 30.96
N LEU A 91 10.69 -9.62 30.07
CA LEU A 91 11.13 -8.26 30.39
C LEU A 91 10.08 -7.51 31.23
N VAL A 92 8.80 -7.62 30.85
CA VAL A 92 7.69 -6.95 31.55
C VAL A 92 7.49 -7.57 32.93
N ASP A 93 7.50 -8.89 33.05
CA ASP A 93 7.29 -9.60 34.32
C ASP A 93 8.45 -9.38 35.29
N ALA A 94 9.69 -9.26 34.79
CA ALA A 94 10.85 -8.92 35.64
C ALA A 94 10.81 -7.47 36.16
N GLN A 95 10.08 -6.57 35.49
CA GLN A 95 9.93 -5.15 35.86
C GLN A 95 8.54 -4.83 36.44
N ALA A 96 7.64 -5.81 36.53
CA ALA A 96 6.31 -5.65 37.10
C ALA A 96 6.41 -5.57 38.63
N GLN A 97 6.75 -4.39 39.13
CA GLN A 97 6.52 -4.04 40.51
C GLN A 97 5.01 -3.83 40.66
N ALA A 98 4.30 -4.86 41.14
CA ALA A 98 2.89 -4.76 41.45
C ALA A 98 2.71 -3.64 42.47
N ASP A 99 2.14 -2.50 42.05
CA ASP A 99 1.76 -1.42 42.94
C ASP A 99 0.48 -1.88 43.66
N PRO A 100 0.53 -2.24 44.96
CA PRO A 100 -0.58 -2.91 45.61
C PRO A 100 -1.51 -1.87 46.23
N PHE A 101 -2.36 -1.21 45.44
CA PHE A 101 -3.64 -0.70 45.96
C PHE A 101 -4.60 -0.21 44.87
N ILE A 102 -5.51 -1.07 44.43
CA ILE A 102 -6.83 -0.60 43.97
C ILE A 102 -7.86 -1.28 44.86
N ALA A 103 -8.20 -0.65 45.98
CA ALA A 103 -9.39 -1.02 46.73
C ALA A 103 -10.61 -0.36 46.07
N ILE A 104 -11.43 -1.17 45.39
CA ILE A 104 -12.77 -0.75 44.98
C ILE A 104 -13.68 -0.91 46.21
N SER A 105 -14.06 0.21 46.83
CA SER A 105 -15.03 0.24 47.93
C SER A 105 -16.44 -0.09 47.42
N PRO A 106 -17.17 -1.08 47.98
CA PRO A 106 -18.53 -1.41 47.57
C PRO A 106 -19.53 -0.54 48.35
N ALA A 107 -19.73 0.69 47.90
CA ALA A 107 -20.85 1.51 48.36
C ALA A 107 -21.61 2.02 47.15
N LEU A 108 -22.58 1.25 46.66
CA LEU A 108 -23.83 1.76 46.09
C LEU A 108 -24.80 0.59 45.79
N TYR A 109 -25.81 0.41 46.65
CA TYR A 109 -27.13 -0.10 46.27
C TYR A 109 -28.15 0.77 47.00
N PRO A 110 -29.10 1.43 46.32
CA PRO A 110 -30.36 1.79 46.93
C PRO A 110 -31.44 0.75 46.57
N HIS A 111 -32.31 0.48 47.55
CA HIS A 111 -33.60 -0.18 47.37
C HIS A 111 -34.56 0.69 46.57
#